data_AF-A0A962WIB1-F1
#
_entry.id   AF-A0A962WIB1-F1
#
_cell.length_a   1.000
_cell.length_b   1.000
_cell.length_c   1.000
_cell.angle_alpha   90.00
_cell.angle_beta   90.00
_cell.angle_gamma   90.00
#
_symmetry.space_group_name_H-M   'P 1'
#
loop_
_entity.id
_entity.type
_entity.pdbx_description
1 polymer ?
#
loop_
_entity_poly.entity_id
_entity_poly.type
_entity_poly.pdbx_seq_one_letter_code
_entity_poly.pdbx_strand_id
1 'polypeptide(L)'
;MSLPGIRLVASVFERRNAEGDFAWMIEQPEYARALFVFNDNEGQFEALLAGLAAGGGNAIIRPYQAGRPRAVGVPTGPGYDRLRPEVQAVIDRALARIGELVGCGDYDRLIYSADPSDPALLGHGIFEVGQDVRAYIVEGLRRIAAGDDDAG
;
A
#
# COMPACT_ATOMS: atom_id res chain seq x y z
N MET A 1 6.97 2.26 -22.19
CA MET A 1 6.77 0.82 -22.41
C MET A 1 5.82 0.42 -21.31
N SER A 2 4.54 0.19 -21.63
CA SER A 2 3.52 -0.11 -20.60
C SER A 2 3.92 -1.35 -19.81
N LEU A 3 3.86 -1.26 -18.47
CA LEU A 3 4.14 -2.36 -17.57
C LEU A 3 3.11 -3.48 -17.81
N PRO A 4 3.50 -4.77 -17.81
CA PRO A 4 2.52 -5.85 -17.84
C PRO A 4 1.60 -5.74 -16.62
N GLY A 5 0.29 -5.72 -16.85
CA GLY A 5 -0.69 -5.56 -15.77
C GLY A 5 -0.53 -6.62 -14.67
N ILE A 6 -0.59 -6.19 -13.41
CA ILE A 6 -0.49 -7.03 -12.21
C ILE A 6 -1.86 -7.14 -11.53
N ARG A 7 -2.18 -8.26 -10.87
CA ARG A 7 -3.48 -8.43 -10.21
C ARG A 7 -3.59 -7.53 -8.98
N LEU A 8 -4.47 -6.53 -8.99
CA LEU A 8 -4.86 -5.79 -7.78
C LEU A 8 -5.82 -6.62 -6.93
N VAL A 9 -5.54 -6.75 -5.63
CA VAL A 9 -6.36 -7.51 -4.67
C VAL A 9 -6.76 -6.63 -3.50
N ALA A 10 -8.07 -6.44 -3.35
CA ALA A 10 -8.66 -5.82 -2.16
C ALA A 10 -8.65 -6.84 -1.02
N SER A 11 -7.93 -6.55 0.06
CA SER A 11 -7.84 -7.42 1.24
C SER A 11 -8.50 -6.75 2.44
N VAL A 12 -9.52 -7.40 2.99
CA VAL A 12 -10.28 -6.89 4.14
C VAL A 12 -9.84 -7.66 5.39
N PHE A 13 -9.45 -6.94 6.43
CA PHE A 13 -9.09 -7.56 7.71
C PHE A 13 -10.36 -8.06 8.42
N GLU A 14 -10.48 -9.38 8.58
CA GLU A 14 -11.57 -10.00 9.35
C GLU A 14 -11.13 -10.35 10.78
N ARG A 15 -10.00 -11.05 10.89
CA ARG A 15 -9.45 -11.52 12.17
C ARG A 15 -7.97 -11.88 12.02
N ARG A 16 -7.29 -12.03 13.15
CA ARG A 16 -5.91 -12.48 13.20
C ARG A 16 -5.75 -13.92 12.69
N ASN A 17 -4.58 -14.21 12.13
CA ASN A 17 -4.19 -15.53 11.63
C ASN A 17 -5.14 -16.08 10.55
N ALA A 18 -5.55 -15.21 9.62
CA ALA A 18 -6.41 -15.55 8.49
C ALA A 18 -6.13 -14.60 7.31
N GLU A 19 -6.72 -14.88 6.15
CA GLU A 19 -6.73 -13.92 5.04
C GLU A 19 -7.31 -12.57 5.51
N GLY A 20 -6.70 -11.48 5.04
CA GLY A 20 -6.94 -10.12 5.56
C GLY A 20 -5.93 -9.67 6.61
N ASP A 21 -5.32 -10.58 7.36
CA ASP A 21 -4.25 -10.26 8.31
C ASP A 21 -2.90 -10.26 7.60
N PHE A 22 -2.37 -9.07 7.32
CA PHE A 22 -1.09 -8.92 6.62
C PHE A 22 0.09 -9.59 7.32
N ALA A 23 0.10 -9.61 8.66
CA ALA A 23 1.16 -10.30 9.41
C ALA A 23 1.15 -11.81 9.13
N TRP A 24 -0.05 -12.38 8.96
CA TRP A 24 -0.21 -13.79 8.66
C TRP A 24 0.00 -14.08 7.17
N MET A 25 -0.61 -13.29 6.29
CA MET A 25 -0.55 -13.48 4.84
C MET A 25 0.88 -13.39 4.32
N ILE A 26 1.68 -12.43 4.80
CA ILE A 26 3.05 -12.27 4.29
C ILE A 26 3.92 -13.50 4.59
N GLU A 27 3.59 -14.31 5.59
CA GLU A 27 4.32 -15.54 5.90
C GLU A 27 3.88 -16.75 5.05
N GLN A 28 2.76 -16.68 4.32
CA GLN A 28 2.29 -17.84 3.56
C GLN A 28 3.00 -17.97 2.20
N PRO A 29 3.34 -19.21 1.77
CA PRO A 29 3.97 -19.46 0.48
C PRO A 29 3.17 -18.95 -0.72
N GLU A 30 1.83 -18.99 -0.67
CA GLU A 30 0.97 -18.50 -1.75
C GLU A 30 1.09 -16.99 -2.02
N TYR A 31 1.62 -16.22 -1.06
CA TYR A 31 1.87 -14.78 -1.17
C TYR A 31 3.35 -14.44 -1.35
N ALA A 32 4.20 -15.43 -1.71
CA ALA A 32 5.64 -15.23 -1.90
C ALA A 32 5.98 -14.20 -3.01
N ARG A 33 5.07 -13.98 -3.96
CA ARG A 33 5.16 -13.01 -5.05
C ARG A 33 4.20 -11.82 -4.91
N ALA A 34 3.60 -11.64 -3.74
CA ALA A 34 2.76 -10.49 -3.47
C ALA A 34 3.58 -9.28 -3.01
N LEU A 35 3.20 -8.09 -3.46
CA LEU A 35 3.58 -6.82 -2.85
C LEU A 35 2.40 -6.30 -2.02
N PHE A 36 2.59 -6.16 -0.71
CA PHE A 36 1.57 -5.67 0.20
C PHE A 36 1.69 -4.15 0.41
N VAL A 37 0.59 -3.43 0.25
CA VAL A 37 0.48 -1.99 0.45
C VAL A 37 -0.21 -1.72 1.77
N PHE A 38 0.52 -1.20 2.75
CA PHE A 38 0.01 -0.93 4.09
C PHE A 38 -0.08 0.58 4.37
N ASN A 39 -0.91 0.94 5.35
CA ASN A 39 -1.11 2.31 5.78
C ASN A 39 0.07 2.73 6.65
N ASP A 40 0.87 3.68 6.17
CA ASP A 40 2.07 4.11 6.89
C ASP A 40 1.90 5.46 7.59
N ASN A 41 2.82 5.72 8.51
CA ASN A 41 3.09 7.01 9.09
C ASN A 41 4.06 7.77 8.16
N GLU A 42 3.75 9.02 7.82
CA GLU A 42 4.59 9.84 6.94
C GLU A 42 6.04 9.94 7.44
N GLY A 43 6.26 10.16 8.73
CA GLY A 43 7.60 10.26 9.29
C GLY A 43 8.40 8.96 9.18
N GLN A 44 7.75 7.79 9.23
CA GLN A 44 8.41 6.49 9.00
C GLN A 44 8.68 6.25 7.51
N PHE A 45 7.74 6.62 6.64
CA PHE A 45 7.92 6.56 5.19
C PHE A 45 9.12 7.40 4.74
N GLU A 46 9.22 8.65 5.22
CA GLU A 46 10.34 9.55 4.90
C GLU A 46 11.68 9.10 5.49
N ALA A 47 11.65 8.36 6.61
CA ALA A 47 12.86 7.83 7.23
C ALA A 47 13.47 6.64 6.46
N LEU A 48 12.79 6.12 5.43
CA LEU A 48 13.26 5.02 4.57
C LEU A 48 13.79 3.83 5.40
N LEU A 49 15.08 3.48 5.26
CA LEU A 49 15.70 2.37 5.99
C LEU A 49 15.81 2.61 7.51
N ALA A 50 15.77 3.86 7.96
CA ALA A 50 15.67 4.18 9.38
C ALA A 50 14.23 4.08 9.91
N GLY A 51 13.24 4.00 9.01
CA GLY A 51 11.82 3.91 9.31
C GLY A 51 11.25 2.50 9.25
N LEU A 52 12.04 1.45 9.52
CA LEU A 52 11.60 0.05 9.34
C LEU A 52 10.91 -0.56 10.57
N ALA A 53 10.72 0.20 11.64
CA ALA A 53 10.13 -0.33 12.88
C ALA A 53 8.70 -0.83 12.63
N ALA A 54 8.32 -1.98 13.19
CA ALA A 54 6.95 -2.50 13.05
C ALA A 54 5.92 -1.51 13.64
N GLY A 55 4.86 -1.23 12.89
CA GLY A 55 3.72 -0.41 13.32
C GLY A 55 2.54 -1.23 13.85
N GLY A 56 1.42 -0.54 14.11
CA GLY A 56 0.15 -1.17 14.47
C GLY A 56 -0.71 -1.51 13.25
N GLY A 57 -1.68 -2.43 13.43
CA GLY A 57 -2.57 -2.84 12.36
C GLY A 57 -1.80 -3.46 11.19
N ASN A 58 -2.10 -3.04 9.96
CA ASN A 58 -1.38 -3.51 8.77
C ASN A 58 0.06 -2.99 8.69
N ALA A 59 0.46 -1.95 9.43
CA ALA A 59 1.84 -1.46 9.45
C ALA A 59 2.81 -2.38 10.21
N ILE A 60 2.33 -3.48 10.80
CA ILE A 60 3.15 -4.53 11.39
C ILE A 60 4.16 -5.12 10.38
N ILE A 61 3.82 -5.10 9.07
CA ILE A 61 4.69 -5.59 8.00
C ILE A 61 5.69 -4.53 7.48
N ARG A 62 5.79 -3.35 8.11
CA ARG A 62 6.78 -2.32 7.75
C ARG A 62 8.24 -2.84 7.65
N PRO A 63 8.72 -3.78 8.50
CA PRO A 63 10.06 -4.33 8.35
C PRO A 63 10.32 -5.05 7.01
N TYR A 64 9.26 -5.53 6.33
CA TYR A 64 9.36 -6.26 5.06
C TYR A 64 9.57 -5.34 3.85
N GLN A 65 9.81 -4.04 4.07
CA GLN A 65 10.27 -3.10 3.04
C GLN A 65 11.77 -3.22 2.74
N ALA A 66 12.55 -3.89 3.61
CA ALA A 66 13.99 -4.01 3.47
C ALA A 66 14.41 -5.16 2.54
N GLY A 67 15.62 -5.06 1.98
CA GLY A 67 16.21 -6.12 1.15
C GLY A 67 15.46 -6.31 -0.17
N ARG A 68 14.80 -7.45 -0.34
CA ARG A 68 13.84 -7.70 -1.43
C ARG A 68 12.44 -7.38 -0.90
N PRO A 69 11.86 -6.21 -1.20
CA PRO A 69 10.66 -5.74 -0.53
C PRO A 69 9.50 -6.69 -0.79
N ARG A 70 8.74 -7.00 0.25
CA ARG A 70 7.43 -7.69 0.14
C ARG A 70 6.29 -6.83 0.64
N ALA A 71 6.63 -5.70 1.27
CA ALA A 71 5.71 -4.67 1.71
C ALA A 71 6.18 -3.31 1.22
N VAL A 72 5.26 -2.36 1.13
CA VAL A 72 5.51 -0.95 0.83
C VAL A 72 4.43 -0.09 1.48
N GLY A 73 4.86 0.95 2.19
CA GLY A 73 3.99 1.85 2.92
C GLY A 73 3.47 2.98 2.03
N VAL A 74 2.19 3.31 2.18
CA VAL A 74 1.62 4.56 1.67
C VAL A 74 1.26 5.43 2.87
N PRO A 75 1.79 6.67 2.96
CA PRO A 75 1.45 7.57 4.04
C PRO A 75 -0.05 7.85 4.12
N THR A 76 -0.58 7.70 5.33
CA THR A 76 -2.00 7.97 5.65
C THR A 76 -2.15 8.74 6.96
N GLY A 77 -1.06 9.27 7.50
CA GLY A 77 -1.11 10.07 8.71
C GLY A 77 0.25 10.34 9.36
N PRO A 78 0.27 11.21 10.38
CA PRO A 78 -0.85 12.03 10.86
C PRO A 78 -1.21 13.17 9.88
N GLY A 79 -2.45 13.66 9.93
CA GLY A 79 -2.89 14.85 9.18
C GLY A 79 -3.42 14.59 7.76
N TYR A 80 -3.91 13.38 7.46
CA TYR A 80 -4.40 13.01 6.12
C TYR A 80 -5.93 13.02 6.06
N ASP A 81 -6.55 13.98 6.76
CA ASP A 81 -8.01 14.18 6.85
C ASP A 81 -8.63 14.67 5.53
N ARG A 82 -7.81 15.18 4.60
CA ARG A 82 -8.20 15.63 3.26
C ARG A 82 -7.04 15.57 2.28
N LEU A 83 -7.33 15.37 0.99
CA LEU A 83 -6.36 15.38 -0.10
C LEU A 83 -5.95 16.82 -0.47
N ARG A 84 -5.12 17.41 0.38
CA ARG A 84 -4.48 18.72 0.09
C ARG A 84 -3.26 18.52 -0.83
N PRO A 85 -2.81 19.55 -1.55
CA PRO A 85 -1.68 19.42 -2.49
C PRO A 85 -0.43 18.81 -1.86
N GLU A 86 -0.11 19.18 -0.62
CA GLU A 86 1.04 18.62 0.11
C GLU A 86 0.86 17.13 0.45
N VAL A 87 -0.36 16.71 0.84
CA VAL A 87 -0.70 15.31 1.13
C VAL A 87 -0.64 14.50 -0.16
N GLN A 88 -1.23 15.02 -1.23
CA GLN A 88 -1.21 14.39 -2.54
C GLN A 88 0.22 14.17 -3.03
N ALA A 89 1.09 15.19 -2.93
CA ALA A 89 2.48 15.08 -3.35
C ALA A 89 3.27 14.00 -2.59
N VAL A 90 2.94 13.75 -1.32
CA VAL A 90 3.54 12.65 -0.55
C VAL A 90 3.03 11.29 -1.03
N ILE A 91 1.72 11.16 -1.25
CA ILE A 91 1.10 9.94 -1.78
C ILE A 91 1.63 9.63 -3.17
N ASP A 92 1.82 10.63 -4.03
CA ASP A 92 2.37 10.47 -5.37
C ASP A 92 3.79 9.87 -5.34
N ARG A 93 4.63 10.28 -4.37
CA ARG A 93 5.95 9.65 -4.16
C ARG A 93 5.82 8.19 -3.77
N ALA A 94 4.87 7.86 -2.90
CA ALA A 94 4.61 6.48 -2.51
C ALA A 94 4.10 5.63 -3.69
N LEU A 95 3.18 6.17 -4.49
CA LEU A 95 2.66 5.52 -5.68
C LEU A 95 3.74 5.31 -6.75
N ALA A 96 4.60 6.30 -6.98
CA ALA A 96 5.75 6.17 -7.88
C ALA A 96 6.66 5.03 -7.42
N ARG A 97 6.96 4.94 -6.12
CA ARG A 97 7.75 3.85 -5.55
C ARG A 97 7.09 2.47 -5.75
N ILE A 98 5.77 2.39 -5.61
CA ILE A 98 5.01 1.15 -5.87
C ILE A 98 5.10 0.78 -7.35
N GLY A 99 4.97 1.75 -8.26
CA GLY A 99 5.14 1.54 -9.69
C GLY A 99 6.51 0.99 -10.07
N GLU A 100 7.59 1.55 -9.51
CA GLU A 100 8.96 1.04 -9.69
C GLU A 100 9.11 -0.42 -9.24
N LEU A 101 8.54 -0.76 -8.08
CA LEU A 101 8.59 -2.12 -7.53
C LEU A 101 7.80 -3.09 -8.41
N VAL A 102 6.57 -2.75 -8.79
CA VAL A 102 5.77 -3.58 -9.70
C VAL A 102 6.49 -3.78 -11.04
N GLY A 103 7.12 -2.71 -11.55
CA GLY A 103 7.80 -2.73 -12.84
C GLY A 103 9.03 -3.63 -12.93
N CYS A 104 9.60 -4.10 -11.82
CA CYS A 104 10.72 -5.05 -11.85
C CYS A 104 10.30 -6.49 -12.24
N GLY A 105 8.99 -6.79 -12.25
CA GLY A 105 8.46 -8.11 -12.63
C GLY A 105 8.56 -9.19 -11.54
N ASP A 106 8.98 -8.83 -10.32
CA ASP A 106 9.10 -9.77 -9.21
C ASP A 106 7.75 -10.18 -8.59
N TYR A 107 6.69 -9.40 -8.86
CA TYR A 107 5.40 -9.53 -8.22
C TYR A 107 4.32 -10.01 -9.20
N ASP A 108 3.36 -10.80 -8.70
CA ASP A 108 2.18 -11.27 -9.48
C ASP A 108 0.86 -10.65 -8.99
N ARG A 109 0.86 -10.05 -7.80
CA ARG A 109 -0.28 -9.38 -7.20
C ARG A 109 0.15 -8.20 -6.34
N LEU A 110 -0.64 -7.13 -6.41
CA LEU A 110 -0.57 -5.96 -5.54
C LEU A 110 -1.75 -6.04 -4.56
N ILE A 111 -1.47 -6.20 -3.28
CA ILE A 111 -2.49 -6.42 -2.25
C ILE A 111 -2.56 -5.18 -1.38
N TYR A 112 -3.74 -4.58 -1.23
CA TYR A 112 -3.92 -3.43 -0.35
C TYR A 112 -4.97 -3.71 0.72
N SER A 113 -4.85 -3.03 1.85
CA SER A 113 -5.83 -3.10 2.94
C SER A 113 -7.06 -2.29 2.56
N ALA A 114 -8.13 -2.96 2.14
CA ALA A 114 -9.36 -2.35 1.67
C ALA A 114 -10.34 -2.04 2.81
N ASP A 115 -11.25 -1.10 2.57
CA ASP A 115 -12.39 -0.90 3.44
C ASP A 115 -13.38 -2.07 3.30
N PRO A 116 -13.90 -2.62 4.41
CA PRO A 116 -14.84 -3.75 4.38
C PRO A 116 -16.15 -3.44 3.65
N SER A 117 -16.56 -2.17 3.59
CA SER A 117 -17.81 -1.72 2.96
C SER A 117 -17.63 -1.27 1.52
N ASP A 118 -16.42 -0.89 1.11
CA ASP A 118 -16.14 -0.40 -0.24
C ASP A 118 -14.69 -0.69 -0.70
N PRO A 119 -14.46 -1.64 -1.62
CA PRO A 119 -13.14 -1.91 -2.20
C PRO A 119 -12.67 -0.82 -3.19
N ALA A 120 -13.35 0.33 -3.27
CA ALA A 120 -12.80 1.54 -3.85
C ALA A 120 -12.09 2.44 -2.84
N LEU A 121 -12.14 2.10 -1.55
CA LEU A 121 -11.51 2.85 -0.49
C LEU A 121 -10.45 2.02 0.23
N LEU A 122 -9.35 2.67 0.59
CA LEU A 122 -8.36 2.11 1.51
C LEU A 122 -9.03 1.93 2.88
N GLY A 123 -8.85 0.80 3.53
CA GLY A 123 -9.25 0.62 4.92
C GLY A 123 -8.43 1.53 5.83
N HIS A 124 -8.96 1.88 6.99
CA HIS A 124 -8.24 2.69 7.98
C HIS A 124 -8.56 2.21 9.39
N GLY A 125 -7.86 2.73 10.38
CA GLY A 125 -8.08 2.36 11.78
C GLY A 125 -7.45 3.33 12.76
N ILE A 126 -6.11 3.34 12.82
CA ILE A 126 -5.37 4.14 13.82
C ILE A 126 -5.48 5.65 13.53
N PHE A 127 -5.39 6.03 12.26
CA PHE A 127 -5.55 7.43 11.84
C PHE A 127 -6.94 7.68 11.29
N GLU A 128 -7.42 8.90 11.51
CA GLU A 128 -8.53 9.48 10.75
C GLU A 128 -8.00 9.91 9.39
N VAL A 129 -8.57 9.34 8.32
CA VAL A 129 -8.11 9.53 6.95
C VAL A 129 -9.31 9.96 6.10
N GLY A 130 -9.15 11.05 5.36
CA GLY A 130 -10.18 11.59 4.47
C GLY A 130 -10.60 10.58 3.42
N GLN A 131 -11.89 10.54 3.10
CA GLN A 131 -12.40 9.64 2.06
C GLN A 131 -11.77 9.91 0.70
N ASP A 132 -11.50 11.19 0.39
CA ASP A 132 -10.80 11.62 -0.82
C ASP A 132 -9.36 11.10 -0.89
N VAL A 133 -8.62 11.13 0.22
CA VAL A 133 -7.27 10.53 0.33
C VAL A 133 -7.33 9.03 0.08
N ARG A 134 -8.26 8.34 0.74
CA ARG A 134 -8.41 6.88 0.63
C ARG A 134 -8.76 6.44 -0.78
N ALA A 135 -9.67 7.16 -1.43
CA ALA A 135 -10.05 6.92 -2.83
C ALA A 135 -8.88 7.20 -3.78
N TYR A 136 -8.14 8.29 -3.57
CA TYR A 136 -6.99 8.66 -4.39
C TYR A 136 -5.90 7.60 -4.37
N ILE A 137 -5.59 7.04 -3.20
CA ILE A 137 -4.61 5.95 -3.07
C ILE A 137 -5.05 4.73 -3.87
N VAL A 138 -6.29 4.24 -3.66
CA VAL A 138 -6.78 3.03 -4.35
C VAL A 138 -6.85 3.24 -5.87
N GLU A 139 -7.23 4.42 -6.31
CA GLU A 139 -7.24 4.78 -7.73
C GLU A 139 -5.83 4.76 -8.34
N GLY A 140 -4.83 5.31 -7.64
CA GLY A 140 -3.43 5.20 -8.04
C GLY A 140 -2.94 3.75 -8.15
N LEU A 141 -3.31 2.90 -7.18
CA LEU A 141 -2.98 1.47 -7.22
C LEU A 141 -3.64 0.75 -8.40
N ARG A 142 -4.86 1.14 -8.78
CA ARG A 142 -5.56 0.59 -9.96
C ARG A 142 -4.83 0.93 -11.25
N ARG A 143 -4.36 2.17 -11.43
CA ARG A 143 -3.59 2.58 -12.62
C ARG A 143 -2.26 1.83 -12.72
N ILE A 144 -1.53 1.74 -11.61
CA ILE A 144 -0.29 0.95 -11.54
C ILE A 144 -0.58 -0.51 -11.91
N ALA A 145 -1.66 -1.09 -11.37
CA ALA A 145 -2.04 -2.47 -11.65
C ALA A 145 -2.46 -2.71 -13.11
N ALA A 146 -3.11 -1.73 -13.74
CA ALA A 146 -3.49 -1.79 -15.15
C ALA A 146 -2.28 -1.68 -16.09
N GLY A 147 -1.14 -1.16 -15.62
CA GLY A 147 0.03 -0.86 -16.45
C GLY A 147 -0.09 0.47 -17.20
N ASP A 148 -0.96 1.35 -16.72
CA ASP A 148 -1.19 2.66 -17.30
C ASP A 148 -0.09 3.63 -16.85
N ASP A 149 0.87 3.89 -17.73
CA ASP A 149 1.77 5.03 -17.61
C ASP A 149 0.96 6.29 -17.96
N ASP A 150 0.52 7.06 -16.96
CA ASP A 150 0.07 8.44 -17.17
C ASP A 150 1.30 9.28 -17.59
N ALA A 151 1.64 9.21 -18.87
CA ALA A 151 2.47 10.21 -19.53
C ALA A 151 1.59 11.45 -19.80
N GLY A 152 1.48 12.31 -18.79
CA GLY A 152 0.91 13.66 -18.89
C GLY A 152 1.97 14.72 -18.63
#